data_AF-A0A344W2H5-F1
#
_entry.id   AF-A0A344W2H5-F1
#
_cell.length_a   1.000
_cell.length_b   1.000
_cell.length_c   1.000
_cell.angle_alpha   90.00
_cell.angle_beta   90.00
_cell.angle_gamma   90.00
#
_symmetry.space_group_name_H-M   'P 1'
#
loop_
_entity.id
_entity.type
_entity.pdbx_description
1 polymer ?
#
loop_
_entity_poly.entity_id
_entity_poly.type
_entity_poly.pdbx_seq_one_letter_code
_entity_poly.pdbx_strand_id
1 'polypeptide(L)'
;MNIQSLNVLFSRRAKAMLVIASLVASIFAILVPASSATAAPSNPDKVTICHRTHSTGNPYRMITVSKSSVDGPLNVRSSGNSDSASGDHAGIVHNKHVTGGSALTTWDPNFPIYNQSKTNGANGNVVEADNPVRVFDPNYVYSPNAKMWEDIIPPFTTNGVDFAGLNWTEKGKAIYYGLTLNGVNYAGLCKKMGSREYYDSEVGTGPGQGGQTANDVLDDIKDQGNTEQDGTFSGRPSLNELKSDPPSNKGPKKPTKLNDLLSSLATTNNNRAPSAMTQAIAGVVWFDDNRDGVQDNSETLAAGVGIVLKDPSGNLYTVGYKKGQKTQPKSALFTGTKGNFFSFAPSAKNISTQLAANVITVNTDADGYFQFPSVPEGEWQVVVITPDGYSYTYDSSGSNDGIMPGTLVPAGGVGFAWAGLVSQAQIDSENAAAAAAAAALANTGLSSTGWIAGAVALQLIGVGAVLIWFRRRRG
;
A
#
# COMPACT_ATOMS: atom_id res chain seq x y z
N MET A 1 -38.86 -5.96 -58.20
CA MET A 1 -38.74 -4.74 -59.02
C MET A 1 -39.25 -3.57 -58.17
N ASN A 2 -38.43 -2.53 -58.05
CA ASN A 2 -38.64 -1.19 -57.47
C ASN A 2 -38.69 -0.93 -55.94
N ILE A 3 -37.49 -0.65 -55.45
CA ILE A 3 -37.11 0.50 -54.62
C ILE A 3 -37.68 1.80 -55.22
N GLN A 4 -38.34 2.65 -54.41
CA GLN A 4 -38.17 4.11 -54.34
C GLN A 4 -39.34 4.78 -53.60
N SER A 5 -39.02 5.84 -52.86
CA SER A 5 -39.91 6.90 -52.35
C SER A 5 -40.37 6.78 -50.90
N LEU A 6 -39.48 7.09 -49.93
CA LEU A 6 -39.85 7.74 -48.67
C LEU A 6 -38.62 8.41 -48.04
N ASN A 7 -38.14 9.46 -48.71
CA ASN A 7 -37.35 10.51 -48.08
C ASN A 7 -38.20 11.77 -48.13
N VAL A 8 -38.55 12.31 -46.95
CA VAL A 8 -38.65 13.74 -46.59
C VAL A 8 -39.50 13.85 -45.31
N LEU A 9 -39.03 14.72 -44.40
CA LEU A 9 -39.61 15.13 -43.10
C LEU A 9 -39.16 14.35 -41.85
N PHE A 10 -37.85 14.39 -41.56
CA PHE A 10 -37.42 14.51 -40.17
C PHE A 10 -36.71 15.85 -39.98
N SER A 11 -37.40 16.77 -39.29
CA SER A 11 -36.90 18.09 -38.94
C SER A 11 -35.64 17.97 -38.06
N ARG A 12 -34.74 18.94 -38.18
CA ARG A 12 -33.50 19.07 -37.39
C ARG A 12 -33.71 19.08 -35.86
N ARG A 13 -34.95 19.06 -35.36
CA ARG A 13 -35.30 19.00 -33.93
C ARG A 13 -35.41 17.57 -33.38
N ALA A 14 -35.58 16.54 -34.20
CA ALA A 14 -35.67 15.16 -33.74
C ALA A 14 -34.31 14.53 -33.35
N LYS A 15 -33.20 15.02 -33.91
CA LYS A 15 -31.85 14.57 -33.55
C LYS A 15 -31.31 15.21 -32.25
N ALA A 16 -31.94 16.28 -31.76
CA ALA A 16 -31.56 16.94 -30.50
C ALA A 16 -32.23 16.31 -29.26
N MET A 17 -33.35 15.59 -29.41
CA MET A 17 -34.03 14.94 -28.30
C MET A 17 -33.50 13.53 -27.98
N LEU A 18 -32.78 12.88 -28.89
CA LEU A 18 -32.21 11.55 -28.64
C LEU A 18 -30.87 11.57 -27.89
N VAL A 19 -30.28 12.76 -27.68
CA VAL A 19 -29.01 12.95 -26.95
C VAL A 19 -29.23 13.36 -25.49
N ILE A 20 -30.46 13.76 -25.13
CA ILE A 20 -30.80 14.21 -23.76
C ILE A 20 -31.44 13.06 -22.94
N ALA A 21 -32.01 12.05 -23.59
CA ALA A 21 -32.56 10.87 -22.90
C ALA A 21 -31.49 9.87 -22.42
N SER A 22 -30.27 9.93 -22.95
CA SER A 22 -29.14 9.06 -22.57
C SER A 22 -28.25 9.64 -21.46
N LEU A 23 -28.52 10.86 -20.97
CA LEU A 23 -27.77 11.46 -19.85
C LEU A 23 -28.50 11.37 -18.50
N VAL A 24 -29.78 10.99 -18.49
CA VAL A 24 -30.61 10.88 -17.27
C VAL A 24 -30.83 9.42 -16.85
N ALA A 25 -30.51 8.46 -17.72
CA ALA A 25 -30.66 7.02 -17.43
C ALA A 25 -29.48 6.39 -16.66
N SER A 26 -28.36 7.10 -16.49
CA SER A 26 -27.15 6.58 -15.81
C SER A 26 -27.13 6.82 -14.29
N ILE A 27 -28.19 7.38 -13.70
CA ILE A 27 -28.27 7.64 -12.24
C ILE A 27 -29.20 6.66 -11.52
N PHE A 28 -29.87 5.74 -12.21
CA PHE A 28 -30.58 4.63 -11.57
C PHE A 28 -29.67 3.40 -11.41
N ALA A 29 -28.58 3.57 -10.64
CA ALA A 29 -27.88 2.44 -10.04
C ALA A 29 -28.76 1.88 -8.92
N ILE A 30 -29.42 0.77 -9.25
CA ILE A 30 -29.89 -0.32 -8.39
C ILE A 30 -29.65 -0.08 -6.88
N LEU A 31 -30.73 0.21 -6.13
CA LEU A 31 -30.80 -0.09 -4.70
C LEU A 31 -30.80 -1.62 -4.55
N VAL A 32 -29.62 -2.22 -4.58
CA VAL A 32 -29.38 -3.44 -3.80
C VAL A 32 -29.34 -2.94 -2.36
N PRO A 33 -30.09 -3.53 -1.40
CA PRO A 33 -29.78 -3.29 0.00
C PRO A 33 -28.38 -3.85 0.20
N ALA A 34 -27.39 -2.95 0.15
CA ALA A 34 -26.06 -3.24 0.64
C ALA A 34 -26.29 -3.71 2.07
N SER A 35 -26.12 -5.01 2.29
CA SER A 35 -25.83 -5.51 3.62
C SER A 35 -24.71 -4.62 4.09
N SER A 36 -24.99 -3.79 5.09
CA SER A 36 -24.05 -2.81 5.59
C SER A 36 -22.91 -3.62 6.20
N ALA A 37 -21.92 -3.96 5.39
CA ALA A 37 -20.56 -4.07 5.88
C ALA A 37 -20.28 -2.67 6.40
N THR A 38 -20.55 -2.48 7.70
CA THR A 38 -20.04 -1.35 8.46
C THR A 38 -18.56 -1.30 8.16
N ALA A 39 -18.15 -0.36 7.31
CA ALA A 39 -16.75 0.02 7.20
C ALA A 39 -16.29 0.24 8.64
N ALA A 40 -15.30 -0.54 9.07
CA ALA A 40 -14.76 -0.40 10.41
C ALA A 40 -14.40 1.07 10.62
N PRO A 41 -14.79 1.69 11.75
CA PRO A 41 -14.34 3.04 12.05
C PRO A 41 -12.81 3.05 12.02
N SER A 42 -12.22 3.96 11.23
CA SER A 42 -10.78 4.15 11.17
C SER A 42 -10.19 4.29 12.56
N ASN A 43 -8.99 3.74 12.75
CA ASN A 43 -8.30 3.87 14.01
C ASN A 43 -7.16 4.90 13.88
N PRO A 44 -7.36 6.17 14.27
CA PRO A 44 -6.29 7.18 14.22
C PRO A 44 -5.11 6.85 15.13
N ASP A 45 -5.23 5.84 16.00
CA ASP A 45 -4.18 5.33 16.88
C ASP A 45 -3.35 4.21 16.25
N LYS A 46 -3.42 4.03 14.93
CA LYS A 46 -2.60 3.04 14.21
C LYS A 46 -1.43 3.66 13.46
N VAL A 47 -0.39 2.84 13.29
CA VAL A 47 0.79 3.16 12.50
C VAL A 47 1.31 1.90 11.81
N THR A 48 1.59 2.02 10.51
CA THR A 48 2.19 0.96 9.71
C THR A 48 3.70 1.14 9.74
N ILE A 49 4.41 0.08 10.12
CA ILE A 49 5.86 0.05 10.29
C ILE A 49 6.48 -1.06 9.43
N CYS A 50 7.77 -0.94 9.16
CA CYS A 50 8.57 -2.08 8.72
C CYS A 50 9.20 -2.70 9.96
N HIS A 51 8.61 -3.78 10.43
CA HIS A 51 9.12 -4.55 11.56
C HIS A 51 10.29 -5.43 11.10
N ARG A 52 11.43 -5.29 11.76
CA ARG A 52 12.70 -5.94 11.42
C ARG A 52 12.65 -7.45 11.77
N THR A 53 13.13 -8.29 10.87
CA THR A 53 13.17 -9.75 11.06
C THR A 53 14.60 -10.22 11.38
N HIS A 54 14.84 -11.53 11.52
CA HIS A 54 16.18 -12.12 11.47
C HIS A 54 16.52 -12.64 10.06
N SER A 55 15.52 -12.85 9.22
CA SER A 55 15.64 -13.32 7.84
C SER A 55 16.26 -12.26 6.92
N THR A 56 17.46 -12.51 6.41
CA THR A 56 18.08 -11.62 5.40
C THR A 56 17.39 -11.71 4.04
N GLY A 57 16.62 -12.76 3.78
CA GLY A 57 15.75 -12.89 2.61
C GLY A 57 14.41 -12.15 2.74
N ASN A 58 13.97 -11.86 3.97
CA ASN A 58 12.76 -11.09 4.27
C ASN A 58 13.06 -10.11 5.41
N PRO A 59 13.91 -9.10 5.20
CA PRO A 59 14.47 -8.30 6.29
C PRO A 59 13.43 -7.49 7.05
N TYR A 60 12.30 -7.19 6.41
CA TYR A 60 11.18 -6.54 7.06
C TYR A 60 9.85 -7.21 6.76
N ARG A 61 9.02 -7.25 7.80
CA ARG A 61 7.59 -7.51 7.73
C ARG A 61 6.84 -6.20 7.89
N MET A 62 6.00 -5.83 6.92
CA MET A 62 5.12 -4.67 7.06
C MET A 62 3.92 -5.06 7.93
N ILE A 63 3.76 -4.36 9.06
CA ILE A 63 2.68 -4.59 10.03
C ILE A 63 2.03 -3.27 10.44
N THR A 64 0.77 -3.33 10.87
CA THR A 64 0.03 -2.17 11.36
C THR A 64 -0.33 -2.38 12.82
N VAL A 65 0.25 -1.55 13.68
CA VAL A 65 0.20 -1.71 15.14
C VAL A 65 -0.39 -0.48 15.80
N SER A 66 -0.74 -0.59 17.08
CA SER A 66 -1.09 0.59 17.88
C SER A 66 0.12 1.53 17.99
N LYS A 67 -0.12 2.84 17.94
CA LYS A 67 0.90 3.86 18.23
C LYS A 67 1.54 3.68 19.60
N SER A 68 0.78 3.15 20.58
CA SER A 68 1.30 2.80 21.91
C SER A 68 2.32 1.65 21.92
N SER A 69 2.42 0.88 20.84
CA SER A 69 3.43 -0.17 20.71
C SER A 69 4.77 0.36 20.20
N VAL A 70 4.81 1.62 19.75
CA VAL A 70 5.98 2.25 19.09
C VAL A 70 6.36 3.59 19.72
N ASP A 71 5.78 3.99 20.84
CA ASP A 71 6.02 5.28 21.53
C ASP A 71 7.14 5.25 22.59
N GLY A 72 7.98 4.20 22.53
CA GLY A 72 9.09 3.94 23.47
C GLY A 72 10.35 4.81 23.28
N PRO A 73 11.40 4.59 24.10
CA PRO A 73 12.50 5.55 24.29
C PRO A 73 13.39 5.86 23.09
N LEU A 74 13.50 4.97 22.10
CA LEU A 74 14.25 5.26 20.86
C LEU A 74 13.42 6.06 19.85
N ASN A 75 12.10 6.14 20.04
CA ASN A 75 11.25 7.07 19.34
C ASN A 75 11.12 8.34 20.19
N VAL A 76 12.15 9.19 20.11
CA VAL A 76 12.23 10.38 20.95
C VAL A 76 11.09 11.35 20.65
N ARG A 77 10.43 11.81 21.72
CA ARG A 77 9.42 12.87 21.62
C ARG A 77 10.08 14.14 21.10
N SER A 78 9.42 14.87 20.21
CA SER A 78 9.94 16.15 19.71
C SER A 78 10.13 17.21 20.80
N SER A 79 9.61 17.00 22.02
CA SER A 79 9.70 17.93 23.16
C SER A 79 10.42 17.40 24.42
N GLY A 80 11.21 16.31 24.35
CA GLY A 80 12.06 15.83 25.47
C GLY A 80 11.62 14.52 26.16
N ASN A 81 12.47 14.06 27.11
CA ASN A 81 12.67 12.69 27.64
C ASN A 81 11.41 11.84 27.98
N SER A 82 11.52 10.51 27.85
CA SER A 82 10.40 9.52 27.82
C SER A 82 10.41 8.48 28.94
N ASP A 83 9.20 7.98 29.27
CA ASP A 83 8.93 6.69 29.92
C ASP A 83 8.17 5.78 28.91
N SER A 84 8.40 4.47 28.91
CA SER A 84 7.90 3.49 27.91
C SER A 84 6.58 2.81 28.30
N ALA A 85 5.75 2.44 27.31
CA ALA A 85 4.64 1.48 27.42
C ALA A 85 4.93 0.15 26.70
N SER A 86 4.09 -0.87 26.94
CA SER A 86 4.24 -2.24 26.42
C SER A 86 3.99 -2.37 24.91
N GLY A 87 4.88 -3.08 24.19
CA GLY A 87 4.85 -3.28 22.73
C GLY A 87 6.17 -2.94 22.04
N ASP A 88 7.07 -2.25 22.75
CA ASP A 88 8.52 -2.06 22.59
C ASP A 88 9.18 -2.00 21.19
N HIS A 89 8.48 -1.87 20.07
CA HIS A 89 9.09 -1.80 18.72
C HIS A 89 10.16 -0.70 18.61
N ALA A 90 9.90 0.44 19.26
CA ALA A 90 10.83 1.56 19.38
C ALA A 90 11.66 1.53 20.67
N GLY A 91 11.77 0.38 21.32
CA GLY A 91 12.33 0.25 22.63
C GLY A 91 13.78 -0.17 22.68
N ILE A 92 14.42 0.13 23.80
CA ILE A 92 15.81 -0.23 24.09
C ILE A 92 15.96 -1.76 24.14
N VAL A 93 15.01 -2.47 24.76
CA VAL A 93 15.08 -3.94 24.90
C VAL A 93 14.88 -4.60 23.56
N HIS A 94 13.85 -4.20 22.82
CA HIS A 94 13.59 -4.72 21.48
C HIS A 94 14.79 -4.51 20.56
N ASN A 95 15.35 -3.31 20.52
CA ASN A 95 16.49 -2.99 19.66
C ASN A 95 17.85 -3.45 20.23
N LYS A 96 17.88 -4.13 21.39
CA LYS A 96 19.08 -4.66 22.06
C LYS A 96 20.12 -3.59 22.42
N HIS A 97 19.65 -2.40 22.77
CA HIS A 97 20.50 -1.32 23.28
C HIS A 97 20.83 -1.60 24.74
N VAL A 98 22.11 -1.54 25.12
CA VAL A 98 22.54 -1.62 26.52
C VAL A 98 22.22 -0.30 27.21
N THR A 99 21.64 -0.36 28.40
CA THR A 99 21.16 0.77 29.23
C THR A 99 22.05 2.02 29.18
N GLY A 100 21.46 3.14 28.72
CA GLY A 100 22.02 4.48 28.84
C GLY A 100 21.14 5.50 28.11
N GLY A 101 20.36 6.30 28.84
CA GLY A 101 19.45 7.28 28.26
C GLY A 101 20.13 8.27 27.30
N SER A 102 19.36 8.77 26.32
CA SER A 102 19.65 9.84 25.34
C SER A 102 20.98 9.81 24.56
N ALA A 103 21.95 8.99 24.91
CA ALA A 103 23.24 8.87 24.24
C ALA A 103 23.67 7.39 24.27
N LEU A 104 23.65 6.78 23.10
CA LEU A 104 24.18 5.45 22.84
C LEU A 104 25.69 5.44 23.02
N THR A 105 26.17 5.24 24.24
CA THR A 105 27.60 5.34 24.54
C THR A 105 28.38 4.04 24.33
N THR A 106 27.71 2.91 24.11
CA THR A 106 28.38 1.66 23.70
C THR A 106 27.72 1.12 22.43
N TRP A 107 28.32 1.44 21.30
CA TRP A 107 28.00 0.84 20.01
C TRP A 107 28.13 -0.68 20.11
N ASP A 108 27.20 -1.44 19.54
CA ASP A 108 27.49 -2.82 19.20
C ASP A 108 28.68 -2.79 18.22
N PRO A 109 29.85 -3.32 18.59
CA PRO A 109 31.04 -3.28 17.74
C PRO A 109 30.85 -4.06 16.43
N ASN A 110 29.79 -4.86 16.32
CA ASN A 110 29.46 -5.64 15.13
C ASN A 110 28.46 -4.94 14.19
N PHE A 111 27.87 -3.80 14.57
CA PHE A 111 27.02 -3.05 13.64
C PHE A 111 27.88 -2.43 12.53
N PRO A 112 27.50 -2.56 11.25
CA PRO A 112 28.28 -1.98 10.16
C PRO A 112 28.30 -0.44 10.29
N ILE A 113 29.44 0.10 10.71
CA ILE A 113 29.72 1.54 10.68
C ILE A 113 30.03 1.89 9.23
N TYR A 114 29.11 2.55 8.54
CA TYR A 114 29.39 3.13 7.24
C TYR A 114 30.29 4.36 7.43
N ASN A 115 31.56 4.24 7.05
CA ASN A 115 32.58 5.30 6.90
C ASN A 115 32.62 6.40 7.99
N GLN A 116 33.56 6.30 8.93
CA GLN A 116 34.13 7.51 9.52
C GLN A 116 35.16 8.09 8.54
N SER A 117 34.85 9.21 7.89
CA SER A 117 35.89 10.02 7.24
C SER A 117 36.78 10.62 8.33
N LYS A 118 37.97 10.05 8.55
CA LYS A 118 39.04 10.74 9.29
C LYS A 118 39.57 11.86 8.39
N THR A 119 39.08 13.08 8.55
CA THR A 119 39.85 14.24 8.10
C THR A 119 40.94 14.50 9.14
N ASN A 120 42.21 14.41 8.69
CA ASN A 120 43.35 14.75 9.52
C ASN A 120 43.25 16.22 9.96
N GLY A 121 43.09 16.46 11.26
CA GLY A 121 43.62 17.68 11.89
C GLY A 121 42.67 18.80 12.34
N ALA A 122 41.39 18.55 12.63
CA ALA A 122 40.55 19.56 13.29
C ALA A 122 39.72 18.97 14.44
N ASN A 123 39.84 19.58 15.63
CA ASN A 123 39.07 19.27 16.85
C ASN A 123 37.59 19.69 16.70
N GLY A 124 36.89 19.06 15.79
CA GLY A 124 35.47 19.22 15.55
C GLY A 124 34.96 17.98 14.86
N ASN A 125 34.38 17.06 15.64
CA ASN A 125 33.69 15.90 15.08
C ASN A 125 32.48 16.40 14.31
N VAL A 126 32.58 16.54 12.99
CA VAL A 126 31.39 16.61 12.14
C VAL A 126 30.92 15.19 11.95
N VAL A 127 29.92 14.81 12.75
CA VAL A 127 29.14 13.59 12.51
C VAL A 127 28.25 13.89 11.31
N GLU A 128 28.46 13.22 10.18
CA GLU A 128 27.45 13.22 9.12
C GLU A 128 26.18 12.59 9.69
N ALA A 129 25.02 13.20 9.40
CA ALA A 129 23.75 12.93 10.05
C ALA A 129 23.17 11.51 9.84
N ASP A 130 23.89 10.63 9.15
CA ASP A 130 23.48 9.27 8.79
C ASP A 130 24.54 8.22 9.18
N ASN A 131 25.04 8.24 10.42
CA ASN A 131 25.85 7.14 10.94
C ASN A 131 25.56 6.82 12.41
N PRO A 132 25.30 5.53 12.76
CA PRO A 132 25.03 4.41 11.86
C PRO A 132 23.55 4.39 11.45
N VAL A 133 23.32 4.29 10.14
CA VAL A 133 22.02 3.93 9.58
C VAL A 133 21.72 2.49 10.00
N ARG A 134 20.72 2.30 10.86
CA ARG A 134 20.33 0.99 11.39
C ARG A 134 19.20 0.34 10.61
N VAL A 135 19.20 0.50 9.28
CA VAL A 135 18.27 -0.22 8.40
C VAL A 135 19.00 -1.23 7.52
N PHE A 136 18.29 -2.25 7.06
CA PHE A 136 18.86 -3.28 6.20
C PHE A 136 19.50 -2.68 4.94
N ASP A 137 20.73 -3.12 4.67
CA ASP A 137 21.48 -2.80 3.46
C ASP A 137 21.63 -4.06 2.58
N PRO A 138 21.04 -4.12 1.39
CA PRO A 138 21.10 -5.30 0.52
C PRO A 138 22.50 -5.59 -0.05
N ASN A 139 23.43 -4.62 -0.02
CA ASN A 139 24.80 -4.83 -0.49
C ASN A 139 25.73 -5.38 0.61
N TYR A 140 25.25 -5.43 1.85
CA TYR A 140 26.01 -5.97 2.96
C TYR A 140 25.75 -7.47 3.12
N VAL A 141 26.81 -8.24 3.41
CA VAL A 141 26.71 -9.68 3.66
C VAL A 141 26.55 -9.91 5.16
N TYR A 142 25.33 -10.21 5.59
CA TYR A 142 25.03 -10.52 6.98
C TYR A 142 25.39 -11.98 7.31
N SER A 143 25.90 -12.18 8.52
CA SER A 143 26.03 -13.54 9.07
C SER A 143 24.62 -14.13 9.31
N PRO A 144 24.44 -15.45 9.16
CA PRO A 144 23.19 -16.11 9.55
C PRO A 144 22.82 -15.77 11.00
N ASN A 145 21.53 -15.53 11.25
CA ASN A 145 20.96 -15.19 12.56
C ASN A 145 21.45 -13.87 13.17
N ALA A 146 22.12 -13.01 12.39
CA ALA A 146 22.60 -11.70 12.84
C ALA A 146 21.57 -10.60 12.52
N LYS A 147 20.70 -10.31 13.48
CA LYS A 147 19.73 -9.20 13.43
C LYS A 147 20.43 -7.86 13.68
N MET A 148 21.05 -7.32 12.62
CA MET A 148 21.87 -6.09 12.66
C MET A 148 21.18 -4.89 12.01
N TRP A 149 19.84 -4.88 12.03
CA TRP A 149 19.03 -3.73 11.63
C TRP A 149 17.84 -3.59 12.57
N GLU A 150 17.23 -2.42 12.55
CA GLU A 150 16.15 -1.95 13.42
C GLU A 150 14.87 -1.69 12.62
N ASP A 151 13.76 -1.53 13.34
CA ASP A 151 12.46 -1.19 12.77
C ASP A 151 12.51 0.16 12.04
N ILE A 152 11.66 0.32 11.03
CA ILE A 152 11.41 1.61 10.37
C ILE A 152 10.01 2.05 10.74
N ILE A 153 9.94 3.15 11.49
CA ILE A 153 8.71 3.67 12.07
C ILE A 153 8.56 5.11 11.58
N PRO A 154 7.48 5.43 10.84
CA PRO A 154 7.22 6.82 10.45
C PRO A 154 6.97 7.71 11.68
N PRO A 155 7.13 9.03 11.54
CA PRO A 155 6.69 9.98 12.54
C PRO A 155 5.17 9.88 12.71
N PHE A 156 4.69 10.13 13.92
CA PHE A 156 3.27 10.13 14.23
C PHE A 156 2.97 11.03 15.42
N THR A 157 1.69 11.36 15.57
CA THR A 157 1.17 12.03 16.75
C THR A 157 0.20 11.10 17.49
N THR A 158 0.33 10.98 18.82
CA THR A 158 -0.66 10.30 19.67
C THR A 158 -0.79 11.02 21.00
N ASN A 159 -2.01 11.14 21.52
CA ASN A 159 -2.29 11.83 22.78
C ASN A 159 -1.69 13.25 22.88
N GLY A 160 -1.60 13.96 21.75
CA GLY A 160 -0.99 15.29 21.65
C GLY A 160 0.54 15.31 21.79
N VAL A 161 1.18 14.15 21.79
CA VAL A 161 2.62 13.99 21.83
C VAL A 161 3.14 13.62 20.45
N ASP A 162 4.16 14.36 20.03
CA ASP A 162 4.83 14.20 18.75
C ASP A 162 6.02 13.25 18.86
N PHE A 163 6.06 12.25 17.99
CA PHE A 163 7.10 11.25 17.90
C PHE A 163 7.79 11.33 16.54
N ALA A 164 9.12 11.49 16.54
CA ALA A 164 9.89 11.69 15.31
C ALA A 164 9.97 10.45 14.40
N GLY A 165 9.58 9.28 14.90
CA GLY A 165 9.77 8.00 14.24
C GLY A 165 11.16 7.41 14.52
N LEU A 166 11.35 6.18 14.08
CA LEU A 166 12.61 5.44 14.19
C LEU A 166 13.09 5.11 12.78
N ASN A 167 14.35 5.42 12.48
CA ASN A 167 14.96 5.16 11.17
C ASN A 167 14.17 5.73 9.97
N TRP A 168 13.42 6.82 10.14
CA TRP A 168 12.68 7.51 9.07
C TRP A 168 13.57 8.42 8.20
N THR A 169 14.73 7.90 7.81
CA THR A 169 15.72 8.57 6.95
C THR A 169 15.36 8.40 5.47
N GLU A 170 16.17 8.94 4.55
CA GLU A 170 15.99 8.70 3.12
C GLU A 170 16.05 7.21 2.77
N LYS A 171 17.01 6.47 3.34
CA LYS A 171 17.13 5.01 3.17
C LYS A 171 15.95 4.27 3.80
N GLY A 172 15.51 4.67 4.99
CA GLY A 172 14.33 4.08 5.64
C GLY A 172 13.05 4.25 4.80
N LYS A 173 12.83 5.46 4.25
CA LYS A 173 11.74 5.72 3.31
C LYS A 173 11.87 4.89 2.02
N ALA A 174 13.09 4.73 1.49
CA ALA A 174 13.31 3.89 0.32
C ALA A 174 12.89 2.43 0.55
N ILE A 175 13.20 1.87 1.73
CA ILE A 175 12.73 0.53 2.13
C ILE A 175 11.21 0.50 2.32
N TYR A 176 10.66 1.47 3.03
CA TYR A 176 9.23 1.55 3.36
C TYR A 176 8.35 1.64 2.10
N TYR A 177 8.73 2.49 1.15
CA TYR A 177 7.97 2.70 -0.09
C TYR A 177 8.41 1.82 -1.26
N GLY A 178 9.52 1.07 -1.11
CA GLY A 178 10.10 0.23 -2.15
C GLY A 178 10.71 1.02 -3.32
N LEU A 179 11.53 2.03 -3.02
CA LEU A 179 12.11 2.96 -3.99
C LEU A 179 13.53 2.53 -4.40
N THR A 180 14.01 3.09 -5.51
CA THR A 180 15.43 3.05 -5.87
C THR A 180 16.11 4.31 -5.34
N LEU A 181 17.15 4.15 -4.53
CA LEU A 181 17.95 5.22 -3.96
C LEU A 181 19.42 4.99 -4.32
N ASN A 182 20.06 5.98 -4.96
CA ASN A 182 21.47 5.93 -5.37
C ASN A 182 21.84 4.67 -6.18
N GLY A 183 20.94 4.21 -7.05
CA GLY A 183 21.12 3.01 -7.88
C GLY A 183 20.85 1.68 -7.16
N VAL A 184 20.52 1.70 -5.87
CA VAL A 184 20.14 0.51 -5.10
C VAL A 184 18.62 0.40 -5.06
N ASN A 185 18.09 -0.75 -5.46
CA ASN A 185 16.65 -1.04 -5.44
C ASN A 185 16.24 -1.63 -4.08
N TYR A 186 15.33 -0.96 -3.38
CA TYR A 186 14.80 -1.41 -2.08
C TYR A 186 13.38 -1.99 -2.18
N ALA A 187 12.85 -2.21 -3.39
CA ALA A 187 11.54 -2.78 -3.60
C ALA A 187 11.40 -4.18 -2.97
N GLY A 188 10.28 -4.41 -2.28
CA GLY A 188 9.95 -5.71 -1.69
C GLY A 188 10.73 -6.06 -0.41
N LEU A 189 11.59 -5.17 0.11
CA LEU A 189 12.29 -5.41 1.37
C LEU A 189 11.36 -5.28 2.58
N CYS A 190 10.41 -4.36 2.54
CA CYS A 190 9.33 -4.21 3.50
C CYS A 190 7.99 -4.47 2.81
N LYS A 191 7.38 -5.61 3.12
CA LYS A 191 6.17 -6.11 2.46
C LYS A 191 5.21 -6.73 3.45
N LYS A 192 3.92 -6.66 3.13
CA LYS A 192 2.88 -7.34 3.91
C LYS A 192 3.07 -8.85 3.79
N MET A 193 3.00 -9.55 4.92
CA MET A 193 2.99 -11.01 4.96
C MET A 193 2.32 -11.51 6.26
N GLY A 194 1.65 -12.65 6.18
CA GLY A 194 0.97 -13.28 7.31
C GLY A 194 1.93 -13.79 8.38
N SER A 195 1.42 -13.98 9.59
CA SER A 195 2.16 -14.59 10.70
C SER A 195 2.69 -15.98 10.37
N ARG A 196 2.01 -16.72 9.47
CA ARG A 196 2.49 -18.03 9.00
C ARG A 196 3.76 -17.89 8.17
N GLU A 197 3.77 -16.98 7.20
CA GLU A 197 4.94 -16.77 6.35
C GLU A 197 6.08 -16.12 7.12
N TYR A 198 5.77 -15.26 8.10
CA TYR A 198 6.76 -14.72 9.01
C TYR A 198 7.44 -15.86 9.78
N TYR A 199 6.64 -16.75 10.38
CA TYR A 199 7.15 -17.93 11.09
C TYR A 199 8.09 -18.75 10.21
N ASP A 200 7.66 -19.10 9.00
CA ASP A 200 8.44 -19.95 8.08
C ASP A 200 9.75 -19.27 7.62
N SER A 201 9.78 -17.94 7.54
CA SER A 201 11.00 -17.18 7.21
C SER A 201 12.02 -17.13 8.35
N GLU A 202 11.54 -17.16 9.60
CA GLU A 202 12.38 -16.96 10.78
C GLU A 202 12.94 -18.25 11.37
N VAL A 203 12.20 -19.37 11.34
CA VAL A 203 12.64 -20.62 12.00
C VAL A 203 13.65 -21.45 11.20
N GLY A 204 13.78 -21.21 9.90
CA GLY A 204 14.63 -22.02 9.03
C GLY A 204 16.11 -21.63 9.08
N THR A 205 17.00 -22.54 8.68
CA THR A 205 18.47 -22.33 8.66
C THR A 205 19.06 -22.30 7.25
N GLY A 206 18.22 -22.31 6.22
CA GLY A 206 18.63 -22.18 4.83
C GLY A 206 19.10 -20.76 4.49
N PRO A 207 19.67 -20.56 3.29
CA PRO A 207 20.08 -19.23 2.84
C PRO A 207 18.93 -18.23 2.92
N GLY A 208 19.16 -17.10 3.59
CA GLY A 208 18.15 -16.04 3.74
C GLY A 208 17.18 -16.22 4.91
N GLN A 209 17.20 -17.34 5.64
CA GLN A 209 16.30 -17.56 6.78
C GLN A 209 16.89 -17.06 8.10
N GLY A 210 16.02 -16.82 9.10
CA GLY A 210 16.40 -16.17 10.35
C GLY A 210 17.06 -17.06 11.42
N GLY A 211 16.94 -18.39 11.28
CA GLY A 211 17.48 -19.42 12.19
C GLY A 211 17.12 -19.26 13.66
N GLN A 212 15.95 -18.67 13.95
CA GLN A 212 15.40 -18.55 15.30
C GLN A 212 14.76 -19.85 15.78
N THR A 213 14.55 -19.97 17.09
CA THR A 213 13.76 -21.09 17.63
C THR A 213 12.27 -20.86 17.38
N ALA A 214 11.51 -21.94 17.20
CA ALA A 214 10.06 -21.85 16.98
C ALA A 214 9.33 -21.10 18.09
N ASN A 215 9.75 -21.27 19.36
CA ASN A 215 9.11 -20.59 20.49
C ASN A 215 9.36 -19.08 20.48
N ASP A 216 10.60 -18.65 20.20
CA ASP A 216 10.94 -17.23 20.14
C ASP A 216 10.15 -16.52 19.03
N VAL A 217 9.99 -17.18 17.88
CA VAL A 217 9.23 -16.65 16.75
C VAL A 217 7.74 -16.54 17.06
N LEU A 218 7.16 -17.51 17.78
CA LEU A 218 5.75 -17.45 18.19
C LEU A 218 5.51 -16.39 19.25
N ASP A 219 6.43 -16.21 20.20
CA ASP A 219 6.36 -15.11 21.18
C ASP A 219 6.46 -13.76 20.47
N ASP A 220 7.35 -13.63 19.49
CA ASP A 220 7.50 -12.41 18.71
C ASP A 220 6.25 -12.11 17.86
N ILE A 221 5.61 -13.11 17.24
CA ILE A 221 4.32 -12.90 16.53
C ILE A 221 3.26 -12.31 17.45
N LYS A 222 3.17 -12.78 18.70
CA LYS A 222 2.26 -12.22 19.69
C LYS A 222 2.67 -10.79 20.06
N ASP A 223 3.94 -10.58 20.34
CA ASP A 223 4.46 -9.33 20.88
C ASP A 223 4.49 -8.20 19.83
N GLN A 224 4.51 -8.54 18.54
CA GLN A 224 4.34 -7.60 17.42
C GLN A 224 3.00 -6.85 17.44
N GLY A 225 1.96 -7.36 18.11
CA GLY A 225 0.70 -6.61 18.27
C GLY A 225 -0.04 -6.27 16.97
N ASN A 226 0.22 -7.00 15.88
CA ASN A 226 -0.41 -6.84 14.56
C ASN A 226 -1.82 -7.47 14.52
N THR A 227 -2.66 -7.06 15.46
CA THR A 227 -3.88 -7.80 15.85
C THR A 227 -4.95 -7.90 14.76
N GLU A 228 -4.98 -6.95 13.82
CA GLU A 228 -5.97 -6.94 12.74
C GLU A 228 -5.65 -7.98 11.67
N GLN A 229 -4.37 -8.16 11.35
CA GLN A 229 -3.93 -9.10 10.34
C GLN A 229 -3.68 -10.50 10.91
N ASP A 230 -3.10 -10.61 12.11
CA ASP A 230 -2.74 -11.89 12.71
C ASP A 230 -3.77 -12.44 13.70
N GLY A 231 -4.67 -11.58 14.19
CA GLY A 231 -5.56 -11.90 15.29
C GLY A 231 -4.98 -11.52 16.66
N THR A 232 -5.80 -11.66 17.69
CA THR A 232 -5.41 -11.36 19.09
C THR A 232 -5.12 -12.66 19.83
N PHE A 233 -3.96 -12.74 20.48
CA PHE A 233 -3.52 -13.92 21.22
C PHE A 233 -3.46 -13.64 22.72
N SER A 234 -4.07 -14.50 23.53
CA SER A 234 -4.02 -14.41 25.00
C SER A 234 -2.75 -15.04 25.62
N GLY A 235 -2.00 -15.79 24.82
CA GLY A 235 -0.74 -16.44 25.15
C GLY A 235 0.05 -16.73 23.87
N ARG A 236 1.14 -17.50 23.96
CA ARG A 236 1.90 -17.91 22.78
C ARG A 236 0.96 -18.63 21.79
N PRO A 237 0.87 -18.20 20.53
CA PRO A 237 0.02 -18.84 19.53
C PRO A 237 0.54 -20.24 19.17
N SER A 238 -0.35 -21.14 18.81
CA SER A 238 -0.01 -22.40 18.15
C SER A 238 0.00 -22.26 16.62
N LEU A 239 0.69 -23.17 15.93
CA LEU A 239 0.90 -23.10 14.48
C LEU A 239 -0.37 -23.03 13.64
N ASN A 240 -1.47 -23.61 14.12
CA ASN A 240 -2.78 -23.59 13.46
C ASN A 240 -3.55 -22.28 13.66
N GLU A 241 -3.14 -21.42 14.59
CA GLU A 241 -3.73 -20.10 14.80
C GLU A 241 -3.12 -19.05 13.86
N LEU A 242 -1.94 -19.32 13.30
CA LEU A 242 -1.23 -18.41 12.41
C LEU A 242 -1.98 -18.17 11.11
N LYS A 243 -2.07 -16.90 10.71
CA LYS A 243 -2.73 -16.48 9.47
C LYS A 243 -1.75 -16.54 8.31
N SER A 244 -2.17 -17.19 7.23
CA SER A 244 -1.45 -17.20 5.96
C SER A 244 -1.93 -16.02 5.12
N ASP A 245 -0.99 -15.17 4.75
CA ASP A 245 -1.16 -14.07 3.81
C ASP A 245 0.16 -13.94 3.04
N PRO A 246 0.39 -14.79 2.02
CA PRO A 246 1.67 -14.86 1.36
C PRO A 246 2.02 -13.53 0.68
N PRO A 247 3.28 -13.07 0.77
CA PRO A 247 3.66 -11.79 0.19
C PRO A 247 3.32 -11.74 -1.30
N SER A 248 2.55 -10.72 -1.67
CA SER A 248 2.12 -10.47 -3.03
C SER A 248 3.16 -9.64 -3.79
N ASN A 249 3.46 -10.02 -5.03
CA ASN A 249 4.22 -9.20 -5.97
C ASN A 249 3.33 -8.22 -6.76
N LYS A 250 2.02 -8.22 -6.50
CA LYS A 250 1.05 -7.37 -7.20
C LYS A 250 1.24 -5.90 -6.87
N GLY A 251 0.89 -5.09 -7.84
CA GLY A 251 0.90 -3.64 -7.78
C GLY A 251 1.67 -3.02 -8.94
N PRO A 252 1.64 -1.69 -8.99
CA PRO A 252 2.32 -0.94 -10.03
C PRO A 252 3.82 -0.85 -9.77
N LYS A 253 4.57 -0.61 -10.84
CA LYS A 253 5.91 -0.04 -10.73
C LYS A 253 5.81 1.29 -10.00
N LYS A 254 6.76 1.57 -9.10
CA LYS A 254 6.76 2.82 -8.35
C LYS A 254 7.01 4.00 -9.31
N PRO A 255 6.10 4.98 -9.39
CA PRO A 255 6.24 6.09 -10.32
C PRO A 255 7.32 7.05 -9.81
N THR A 256 8.15 7.60 -10.70
CA THR A 256 9.19 8.59 -10.34
C THR A 256 8.61 9.80 -9.60
N LYS A 257 7.38 10.20 -9.94
CA LYS A 257 6.63 11.27 -9.26
C LYS A 257 6.44 11.03 -7.75
N LEU A 258 6.43 9.78 -7.29
CA LEU A 258 6.40 9.47 -5.85
C LEU A 258 7.70 9.92 -5.15
N ASN A 259 8.85 9.77 -5.80
CA ASN A 259 10.14 10.23 -5.26
C ASN A 259 10.19 11.75 -5.18
N ASP A 260 9.67 12.43 -6.21
CA ASP A 260 9.58 13.90 -6.25
C ASP A 260 8.66 14.41 -5.13
N LEU A 261 7.53 13.75 -4.91
CA LEU A 261 6.60 14.05 -3.82
C LEU A 261 7.28 13.88 -2.46
N LEU A 262 7.94 12.76 -2.21
CA LEU A 262 8.64 12.51 -0.94
C LEU A 262 9.78 13.51 -0.68
N SER A 263 10.50 13.92 -1.73
CA SER A 263 11.53 14.97 -1.65
C SER A 263 10.94 16.34 -1.34
N SER A 264 9.81 16.67 -1.97
CA SER A 264 9.06 17.91 -1.71
C SER A 264 8.51 17.96 -0.29
N LEU A 265 7.96 16.85 0.22
CA LEU A 265 7.49 16.73 1.60
C LEU A 265 8.65 16.86 2.60
N ALA A 266 9.80 16.22 2.33
CA ALA A 266 10.98 16.36 3.18
C ALA A 266 11.44 17.82 3.30
N THR A 267 11.45 18.55 2.18
CA THR A 267 11.77 19.99 2.17
C THR A 267 10.72 20.82 2.91
N THR A 268 9.44 20.54 2.67
CA THR A 268 8.30 21.26 3.27
C THR A 268 8.25 21.07 4.79
N ASN A 269 8.55 19.86 5.25
CA ASN A 269 8.45 19.45 6.65
C ASN A 269 9.75 19.63 7.43
N ASN A 270 10.77 20.22 6.83
CA ASN A 270 12.04 20.48 7.51
C ASN A 270 11.81 21.25 8.81
N ASN A 271 12.37 20.75 9.91
CA ASN A 271 12.23 21.29 11.28
C ASN A 271 10.77 21.42 11.79
N ARG A 272 9.83 20.67 11.23
CA ARG A 272 8.45 20.62 11.75
C ARG A 272 8.28 19.45 12.69
N ALA A 273 7.50 19.66 13.74
CA ALA A 273 7.01 18.57 14.56
C ALA A 273 5.95 17.75 13.78
N PRO A 274 5.84 16.43 14.00
CA PRO A 274 4.87 15.54 13.37
C PRO A 274 3.45 16.11 13.23
N SER A 275 2.87 16.66 14.31
CA SER A 275 1.54 17.30 14.32
C SER A 275 1.36 18.48 13.36
N ALA A 276 2.46 19.08 12.89
CA ALA A 276 2.48 20.22 11.98
C ALA A 276 3.01 19.89 10.58
N MET A 277 3.27 18.61 10.30
CA MET A 277 3.73 18.16 9.00
C MET A 277 2.61 18.20 7.95
N THR A 278 3.04 18.34 6.70
CA THR A 278 2.22 18.11 5.51
C THR A 278 2.41 16.67 5.07
N GLN A 279 1.34 15.98 4.74
CA GLN A 279 1.35 14.61 4.21
C GLN A 279 0.33 14.50 3.08
N ALA A 280 0.49 13.47 2.25
CA ALA A 280 -0.24 13.34 1.00
C ALA A 280 -0.82 11.93 0.82
N ILE A 281 -1.76 11.80 -0.10
CA ILE A 281 -2.11 10.52 -0.72
C ILE A 281 -1.67 10.57 -2.17
N ALA A 282 -1.13 9.49 -2.68
CA ALA A 282 -0.79 9.34 -4.09
C ALA A 282 -1.05 7.90 -4.56
N GLY A 283 -1.03 7.70 -5.86
CA GLY A 283 -1.22 6.36 -6.39
C GLY A 283 -1.15 6.26 -7.90
N VAL A 284 -1.39 5.04 -8.39
CA VAL A 284 -1.36 4.70 -9.81
C VAL A 284 -2.58 3.85 -10.16
N VAL A 285 -3.20 4.15 -11.30
CA VAL A 285 -4.14 3.27 -11.98
C VAL A 285 -3.53 2.86 -13.31
N TRP A 286 -3.57 1.57 -13.64
CA TRP A 286 -3.07 1.05 -14.92
C TRP A 286 -4.04 0.02 -15.51
N PHE A 287 -3.85 -0.29 -16.78
CA PHE A 287 -4.56 -1.37 -17.45
C PHE A 287 -3.78 -2.67 -17.26
N ASP A 288 -4.31 -3.52 -16.39
CA ASP A 288 -3.82 -4.86 -16.08
C ASP A 288 -4.42 -5.85 -17.08
N ASP A 289 -3.92 -5.76 -18.32
CA ASP A 289 -4.48 -6.46 -19.46
C ASP A 289 -4.35 -7.97 -19.28
N ASN A 290 -3.29 -8.47 -18.65
CA ASN A 290 -3.11 -9.91 -18.46
C ASN A 290 -3.80 -10.45 -17.18
N ARG A 291 -4.31 -9.54 -16.32
CA ARG A 291 -5.06 -9.81 -15.10
C ARG A 291 -4.26 -10.53 -14.01
N ASP A 292 -2.95 -10.40 -14.02
CA ASP A 292 -2.08 -11.01 -13.00
C ASP A 292 -1.84 -10.09 -11.80
N GLY A 293 -2.22 -8.81 -11.90
CA GLY A 293 -2.10 -7.81 -10.86
C GLY A 293 -0.72 -7.16 -10.76
N VAL A 294 0.19 -7.44 -11.68
CA VAL A 294 1.55 -6.89 -11.74
C VAL A 294 1.65 -5.97 -12.94
N GLN A 295 2.11 -4.73 -12.73
CA GLN A 295 2.28 -3.82 -13.87
C GLN A 295 3.45 -4.25 -14.77
N ASP A 296 3.11 -4.80 -15.93
CA ASP A 296 4.06 -5.23 -16.94
C ASP A 296 4.64 -4.07 -17.77
N ASN A 297 5.64 -4.37 -18.61
CA ASN A 297 6.19 -3.38 -19.55
C ASN A 297 5.28 -3.14 -20.77
N SER A 298 4.44 -4.12 -21.12
CA SER A 298 3.48 -4.03 -22.23
C SER A 298 2.20 -3.30 -21.84
N GLU A 299 1.93 -3.19 -20.55
CA GLU A 299 0.73 -2.58 -20.01
C GLU A 299 0.81 -1.05 -20.00
N THR A 300 -0.34 -0.43 -20.19
CA THR A 300 -0.45 1.02 -20.29
C THR A 300 -1.04 1.63 -19.02
N LEU A 301 -0.65 2.87 -18.74
CA LEU A 301 -1.14 3.61 -17.58
C LEU A 301 -2.52 4.23 -17.89
N ALA A 302 -3.42 4.23 -16.89
CA ALA A 302 -4.81 4.59 -17.09
C ALA A 302 -5.04 6.08 -16.79
N ALA A 303 -5.06 6.90 -17.83
CA ALA A 303 -5.28 8.34 -17.72
C ALA A 303 -6.76 8.73 -17.59
N GLY A 304 -7.04 9.85 -16.90
CA GLY A 304 -8.37 10.43 -16.78
C GLY A 304 -9.32 9.70 -15.82
N VAL A 305 -8.85 8.67 -15.10
CA VAL A 305 -9.64 7.91 -14.12
C VAL A 305 -9.87 8.77 -12.88
N GLY A 306 -11.14 8.95 -12.48
CA GLY A 306 -11.49 9.77 -11.32
C GLY A 306 -11.18 9.07 -10.00
N ILE A 307 -10.68 9.81 -9.02
CA ILE A 307 -10.35 9.34 -7.68
C ILE A 307 -11.04 10.25 -6.66
N VAL A 308 -11.69 9.64 -5.66
CA VAL A 308 -12.24 10.34 -4.50
C VAL A 308 -11.72 9.71 -3.21
N LEU A 309 -11.73 10.48 -2.13
CA LEU A 309 -11.32 10.01 -0.81
C LEU A 309 -12.52 9.99 0.13
N LYS A 310 -12.53 9.03 1.06
CA LYS A 310 -13.25 9.20 2.33
C LYS A 310 -12.24 9.41 3.44
N ASP A 311 -12.56 10.38 4.29
CA ASP A 311 -11.82 10.69 5.50
C ASP A 311 -11.89 9.52 6.50
N PRO A 312 -11.08 9.56 7.57
CA PRO A 312 -11.10 8.52 8.59
C PRO A 312 -12.49 8.30 9.23
N SER A 313 -13.34 9.34 9.29
CA SER A 313 -14.71 9.19 9.82
C SER A 313 -15.67 8.52 8.82
N GLY A 314 -15.19 8.15 7.63
CA GLY A 314 -15.99 7.54 6.56
C GLY A 314 -16.77 8.55 5.72
N ASN A 315 -16.56 9.86 5.90
CA ASN A 315 -17.23 10.88 5.10
C ASN A 315 -16.44 11.15 3.83
N LEU A 316 -17.13 11.49 2.73
CA LEU A 316 -16.45 11.96 1.53
C LEU A 316 -15.60 13.19 1.84
N TYR A 317 -14.35 13.17 1.40
CA TYR A 317 -13.44 14.29 1.56
C TYR A 317 -13.90 15.44 0.68
N THR A 318 -14.15 16.58 1.33
CA THR A 318 -14.66 17.79 0.69
C THR A 318 -13.79 18.97 1.06
N VAL A 319 -13.67 19.97 0.18
CA VAL A 319 -13.07 21.26 0.56
C VAL A 319 -14.16 22.11 1.20
N GLY A 320 -14.07 22.33 2.51
CA GLY A 320 -14.94 23.27 3.21
C GLY A 320 -14.53 24.72 2.95
N TYR A 321 -15.43 25.54 2.38
CA TYR A 321 -15.30 27.00 2.48
C TYR A 321 -15.86 27.47 3.83
N LYS A 322 -14.98 27.82 4.79
CA LYS A 322 -15.41 28.53 6.01
C LYS A 322 -15.45 30.04 5.74
N LYS A 323 -16.65 30.62 5.58
CA LYS A 323 -16.84 32.07 5.47
C LYS A 323 -16.44 32.75 6.79
N GLY A 324 -15.35 33.50 6.82
CA GLY A 324 -15.00 34.41 7.93
C GLY A 324 -13.60 34.29 8.55
N GLN A 325 -12.76 33.33 8.16
CA GLN A 325 -11.36 33.26 8.62
C GLN A 325 -10.39 33.71 7.53
N LYS A 326 -9.61 34.76 7.80
CA LYS A 326 -8.59 35.31 6.88
C LYS A 326 -7.25 34.54 6.91
N THR A 327 -7.17 33.40 7.59
CA THR A 327 -5.93 32.64 7.77
C THR A 327 -6.12 31.14 7.55
N GLN A 328 -5.76 30.70 6.33
CA GLN A 328 -5.24 29.38 5.90
C GLN A 328 -6.23 28.19 5.79
N PRO A 329 -5.98 27.19 4.91
CA PRO A 329 -4.79 26.98 4.07
C PRO A 329 -4.90 27.63 2.68
N LYS A 330 -3.78 28.03 2.10
CA LYS A 330 -3.67 28.25 0.65
C LYS A 330 -4.10 26.96 -0.06
N SER A 331 -5.32 26.97 -0.59
CA SER A 331 -5.79 26.02 -1.58
C SER A 331 -4.73 25.90 -2.67
N ALA A 332 -4.11 24.73 -2.78
CA ALA A 332 -3.33 24.39 -3.96
C ALA A 332 -4.27 24.50 -5.15
N LEU A 333 -4.07 25.54 -5.95
CA LEU A 333 -4.78 25.76 -7.20
C LEU A 333 -4.36 24.62 -8.13
N PHE A 334 -5.18 23.59 -8.23
CA PHE A 334 -4.94 22.51 -9.18
C PHE A 334 -5.07 23.07 -10.59
N THR A 335 -3.92 23.24 -11.25
CA THR A 335 -3.81 23.48 -12.69
C THR A 335 -3.94 22.15 -13.43
N GLY A 336 -5.13 21.55 -13.39
CA GLY A 336 -5.53 20.42 -14.24
C GLY A 336 -6.43 20.94 -15.35
N THR A 337 -6.07 20.68 -16.60
CA THR A 337 -6.68 21.22 -17.81
C THR A 337 -8.18 20.93 -17.92
N LYS A 338 -8.97 22.00 -18.04
CA LYS A 338 -10.37 22.12 -18.55
C LYS A 338 -11.24 20.85 -18.53
N GLY A 339 -12.17 20.79 -17.56
CA GLY A 339 -13.38 19.97 -17.66
C GLY A 339 -14.23 20.00 -16.39
N ASN A 340 -15.31 20.79 -16.42
CA ASN A 340 -16.45 20.81 -15.48
C ASN A 340 -16.26 21.50 -14.11
N PHE A 341 -16.22 22.84 -14.15
CA PHE A 341 -16.72 23.66 -13.03
C PHE A 341 -18.21 23.94 -13.25
N PHE A 342 -19.07 23.52 -12.32
CA PHE A 342 -20.43 24.10 -12.22
C PHE A 342 -20.31 25.50 -11.61
N SER A 343 -20.50 26.54 -12.42
CA SER A 343 -20.64 27.91 -11.94
C SER A 343 -22.10 28.19 -11.56
N PHE A 344 -22.41 28.38 -10.27
CA PHE A 344 -23.62 29.09 -9.88
C PHE A 344 -23.28 30.57 -9.68
N ALA A 345 -23.72 31.42 -10.61
CA ALA A 345 -23.75 32.86 -10.39
C ALA A 345 -24.80 33.17 -9.30
N PRO A 346 -24.49 33.98 -8.26
CA PRO A 346 -25.51 34.35 -7.31
C PRO A 346 -26.27 35.57 -7.85
N SER A 347 -27.49 35.34 -8.32
CA SER A 347 -28.51 36.39 -8.31
C SER A 347 -29.80 35.82 -7.74
N ALA A 348 -29.85 35.71 -6.42
CA ALA A 348 -31.09 35.74 -5.67
C ALA A 348 -30.79 36.04 -4.20
N LYS A 349 -31.31 37.19 -3.75
CA LYS A 349 -31.48 37.59 -2.36
C LYS A 349 -32.32 36.51 -1.66
N ASN A 350 -31.86 36.05 -0.49
CA ASN A 350 -32.46 35.03 0.39
C ASN A 350 -32.03 33.58 0.12
N ILE A 351 -30.83 33.21 0.59
CA ILE A 351 -30.38 31.82 0.70
C ILE A 351 -30.44 31.42 2.18
N SER A 352 -31.39 30.55 2.52
CA SER A 352 -31.26 29.65 3.66
C SER A 352 -30.02 28.80 3.42
N THR A 353 -29.01 28.92 4.28
CA THR A 353 -27.64 28.46 4.06
C THR A 353 -27.55 26.93 4.13
N GLN A 354 -27.81 26.26 3.00
CA GLN A 354 -27.27 24.93 2.76
C GLN A 354 -25.83 25.10 2.27
N LEU A 355 -24.86 24.74 3.12
CA LEU A 355 -23.45 24.67 2.77
C LEU A 355 -23.29 23.66 1.61
N ALA A 356 -22.97 24.13 0.41
CA ALA A 356 -22.59 23.25 -0.68
C ALA A 356 -21.17 22.73 -0.42
N ALA A 357 -21.06 21.53 0.14
CA ALA A 357 -19.80 20.80 0.21
C ALA A 357 -19.50 20.21 -1.18
N ASN A 358 -18.36 20.56 -1.77
CA ASN A 358 -17.91 19.97 -3.03
C ASN A 358 -16.98 18.80 -2.72
N VAL A 359 -17.34 17.61 -3.17
CA VAL A 359 -16.47 16.42 -3.14
C VAL A 359 -15.28 16.68 -4.05
N ILE A 360 -14.08 16.37 -3.57
CA ILE A 360 -12.87 16.48 -4.39
C ILE A 360 -12.75 15.23 -5.26
N THR A 361 -12.73 15.43 -6.57
CA THR A 361 -12.34 14.40 -7.52
C THR A 361 -11.01 14.80 -8.16
N VAL A 362 -10.03 13.90 -8.11
CA VAL A 362 -8.74 14.03 -8.80
C VAL A 362 -8.73 13.00 -9.93
N ASN A 363 -8.47 13.43 -11.15
CA ASN A 363 -8.29 12.51 -12.26
C ASN A 363 -6.82 12.11 -12.37
N THR A 364 -6.56 10.85 -12.69
CA THR A 364 -5.21 10.38 -13.04
C THR A 364 -4.68 11.14 -14.26
N ASP A 365 -3.38 11.43 -14.25
CA ASP A 365 -2.71 12.06 -15.39
C ASP A 365 -2.36 11.05 -16.50
N ALA A 366 -1.61 11.48 -17.51
CA ALA A 366 -1.20 10.63 -18.64
C ALA A 366 -0.38 9.38 -18.21
N ASP A 367 0.25 9.44 -17.03
CA ASP A 367 1.02 8.34 -16.44
C ASP A 367 0.17 7.56 -15.42
N GLY A 368 -1.17 7.68 -15.46
CA GLY A 368 -2.06 7.00 -14.54
C GLY A 368 -1.89 7.43 -13.08
N TYR A 369 -1.10 8.49 -12.82
CA TYR A 369 -0.75 8.94 -11.48
C TYR A 369 -1.80 9.91 -10.94
N PHE A 370 -2.16 9.77 -9.67
CA PHE A 370 -2.98 10.73 -8.96
C PHE A 370 -2.33 11.16 -7.64
N GLN A 371 -2.69 12.35 -7.17
CA GLN A 371 -2.18 12.90 -5.92
C GLN A 371 -3.18 13.83 -5.23
N PHE A 372 -3.29 13.68 -3.92
CA PHE A 372 -3.88 14.62 -2.98
C PHE A 372 -2.75 15.21 -2.11
N PRO A 373 -2.29 16.44 -2.39
CA PRO A 373 -1.01 16.96 -1.89
C PRO A 373 -1.02 17.33 -0.40
N SER A 374 -2.20 17.42 0.22
CA SER A 374 -2.34 17.75 1.63
C SER A 374 -3.61 17.12 2.17
N VAL A 375 -3.43 16.12 3.04
CA VAL A 375 -4.48 15.48 3.82
C VAL A 375 -4.03 15.35 5.28
N PRO A 376 -4.93 15.30 6.26
CA PRO A 376 -4.58 14.90 7.62
C PRO A 376 -3.92 13.51 7.71
N GLU A 377 -3.05 13.32 8.71
CA GLU A 377 -2.57 12.01 9.14
C GLU A 377 -3.76 11.11 9.49
N GLY A 378 -3.66 9.82 9.15
CA GLY A 378 -4.64 8.83 9.56
C GLY A 378 -4.93 7.79 8.48
N GLU A 379 -5.93 6.98 8.73
CA GLU A 379 -6.36 5.91 7.84
C GLU A 379 -7.47 6.40 6.92
N TRP A 380 -7.22 6.40 5.62
CA TRP A 380 -8.14 6.88 4.59
C TRP A 380 -8.70 5.72 3.77
N GLN A 381 -9.85 5.97 3.13
CA GLN A 381 -10.33 5.10 2.05
C GLN A 381 -10.15 5.83 0.72
N VAL A 382 -9.37 5.23 -0.18
CA VAL A 382 -9.25 5.69 -1.57
C VAL A 382 -10.29 4.96 -2.41
N VAL A 383 -11.05 5.69 -3.22
CA VAL A 383 -12.08 5.11 -4.09
C VAL A 383 -11.84 5.54 -5.52
N VAL A 384 -11.70 4.56 -6.40
CA VAL A 384 -11.62 4.78 -7.85
C VAL A 384 -13.03 4.91 -8.40
N ILE A 385 -13.31 5.96 -9.15
CA ILE A 385 -14.53 6.08 -9.96
C ILE A 385 -14.34 5.18 -11.18
N THR A 386 -14.99 4.01 -11.17
CA THR A 386 -14.88 2.99 -12.23
C THR A 386 -15.23 3.60 -13.59
N PRO A 387 -14.30 3.59 -14.57
CA PRO A 387 -14.62 4.02 -15.92
C PRO A 387 -15.64 3.08 -16.58
N ASP A 388 -16.52 3.64 -17.42
CA ASP A 388 -17.50 2.85 -18.16
C ASP A 388 -16.82 1.75 -18.99
N GLY A 389 -17.30 0.51 -18.86
CA GLY A 389 -16.77 -0.63 -19.59
C GLY A 389 -15.47 -1.22 -19.04
N TYR A 390 -15.07 -0.85 -17.82
CA TYR A 390 -13.93 -1.43 -17.11
C TYR A 390 -14.35 -2.11 -15.81
N SER A 391 -13.59 -3.14 -15.44
CA SER A 391 -13.66 -3.84 -14.15
C SER A 391 -12.28 -3.83 -13.49
N TYR A 392 -12.22 -4.18 -12.21
CA TYR A 392 -10.95 -4.27 -11.47
C TYR A 392 -10.40 -5.69 -11.50
N THR A 393 -9.08 -5.81 -11.61
CA THR A 393 -8.37 -7.08 -11.44
C THR A 393 -7.93 -7.23 -10.00
N TYR A 394 -7.17 -6.26 -9.50
CA TYR A 394 -6.64 -6.15 -8.16
C TYR A 394 -6.51 -4.69 -7.74
N ASP A 395 -6.63 -4.44 -6.45
CA ASP A 395 -6.33 -3.16 -5.84
C ASP A 395 -5.42 -3.30 -4.62
N SER A 396 -4.94 -2.16 -4.12
CA SER A 396 -3.97 -2.10 -3.03
C SER A 396 -4.46 -2.62 -1.68
N SER A 397 -5.77 -2.85 -1.51
CA SER A 397 -6.30 -3.49 -0.31
C SER A 397 -6.33 -5.01 -0.40
N GLY A 398 -6.02 -5.57 -1.58
CA GLY A 398 -6.06 -7.00 -1.87
C GLY A 398 -7.41 -7.48 -2.42
N SER A 399 -8.36 -6.57 -2.62
CA SER A 399 -9.64 -6.84 -3.29
C SER A 399 -9.58 -6.48 -4.79
N ASN A 400 -10.76 -6.46 -5.42
CA ASN A 400 -10.97 -6.13 -6.83
C ASN A 400 -12.25 -5.30 -7.00
N ASP A 401 -12.43 -4.29 -6.17
CA ASP A 401 -13.64 -3.46 -6.15
C ASP A 401 -13.35 -1.95 -6.32
N GLY A 402 -12.07 -1.56 -6.37
CA GLY A 402 -11.65 -0.18 -6.50
C GLY A 402 -11.83 0.65 -5.24
N ILE A 403 -12.14 0.01 -4.11
CA ILE A 403 -12.30 0.60 -2.79
C ILE A 403 -11.14 0.12 -1.93
N MET A 404 -10.24 1.03 -1.57
CA MET A 404 -9.03 0.71 -0.81
C MET A 404 -9.13 1.28 0.60
N PRO A 405 -9.85 0.62 1.53
CA PRO A 405 -9.83 0.99 2.95
C PRO A 405 -8.42 0.75 3.52
N GLY A 406 -8.12 1.34 4.67
CA GLY A 406 -6.82 1.10 5.31
C GLY A 406 -5.64 1.83 4.67
N THR A 407 -5.87 2.80 3.78
CA THR A 407 -4.77 3.59 3.20
C THR A 407 -4.22 4.53 4.26
N LEU A 408 -3.23 4.05 5.00
CA LEU A 408 -2.62 4.81 6.09
C LEU A 408 -1.71 5.92 5.54
N VAL A 409 -1.92 7.14 6.02
CA VAL A 409 -1.12 8.31 5.72
C VAL A 409 -0.30 8.67 6.97
N PRO A 410 1.02 8.40 6.99
CA PRO A 410 1.88 8.78 8.11
C PRO A 410 2.15 10.29 8.14
N ALA A 411 2.49 10.82 9.31
CA ALA A 411 2.88 12.23 9.43
C ALA A 411 4.12 12.50 8.56
N GLY A 412 4.02 13.53 7.72
CA GLY A 412 5.09 13.91 6.80
C GLY A 412 5.35 12.94 5.63
N GLY A 413 4.56 11.89 5.47
CA GLY A 413 4.73 10.89 4.41
C GLY A 413 3.56 10.82 3.42
N VAL A 414 3.44 9.66 2.76
CA VAL A 414 2.47 9.45 1.68
C VAL A 414 1.68 8.17 1.93
N GLY A 415 0.36 8.24 1.95
CA GLY A 415 -0.47 7.05 1.76
C GLY A 415 -0.47 6.68 0.28
N PHE A 416 -0.08 5.45 -0.06
CA PHE A 416 0.02 5.01 -1.45
C PHE A 416 -1.03 3.95 -1.78
N ALA A 417 -1.86 4.22 -2.79
CA ALA A 417 -2.93 3.33 -3.24
C ALA A 417 -2.81 3.05 -4.74
N TRP A 418 -3.40 1.95 -5.20
CA TRP A 418 -3.33 1.58 -6.62
C TRP A 418 -4.44 0.63 -7.03
N ALA A 419 -4.78 0.61 -8.32
CA ALA A 419 -5.76 -0.30 -8.90
C ALA A 419 -5.39 -0.71 -10.33
N GLY A 420 -5.51 -2.00 -10.63
CA GLY A 420 -5.45 -2.57 -11.97
C GLY A 420 -6.85 -2.64 -12.58
N LEU A 421 -6.98 -2.16 -13.82
CA LEU A 421 -8.21 -2.19 -14.59
C LEU A 421 -8.10 -3.14 -15.76
N VAL A 422 -9.20 -3.80 -16.12
CA VAL A 422 -9.32 -4.59 -17.34
C VAL A 422 -10.61 -4.21 -18.06
N SER A 423 -10.60 -4.19 -19.39
CA SER A 423 -11.80 -3.89 -20.16
C SER A 423 -12.82 -5.04 -20.10
N GLN A 424 -14.09 -4.72 -19.99
CA GLN A 424 -15.17 -5.72 -19.99
C GLN A 424 -15.21 -6.49 -21.31
N ALA A 425 -14.92 -5.83 -22.43
CA ALA A 425 -14.84 -6.46 -23.74
C ALA A 425 -13.76 -7.55 -23.79
N GLN A 426 -12.63 -7.33 -23.12
CA GLN A 426 -11.58 -8.34 -23.03
C GLN A 426 -12.01 -9.52 -22.15
N ILE A 427 -12.60 -9.25 -20.97
CA ILE A 427 -13.15 -10.30 -20.10
C ILE A 427 -14.14 -11.18 -20.89
N ASP A 428 -15.04 -10.56 -21.64
CA ASP A 428 -16.06 -11.27 -22.42
C ASP A 428 -15.43 -12.12 -23.53
N SER A 429 -14.39 -11.60 -24.20
CA SER A 429 -13.63 -12.33 -25.23
C SER A 429 -12.90 -13.55 -24.66
N GLU A 430 -12.22 -13.40 -23.53
CA GLU A 430 -11.52 -14.49 -22.83
C GLU A 430 -12.50 -15.57 -22.35
N ASN A 431 -13.64 -15.17 -21.79
CA ASN A 431 -14.69 -16.09 -21.35
C ASN A 431 -15.30 -16.85 -22.53
N ALA A 432 -15.54 -16.18 -23.66
CA ALA A 432 -16.03 -16.82 -24.88
C ALA A 432 -15.01 -17.83 -25.44
N ALA A 433 -13.71 -17.47 -25.45
CA ALA A 433 -12.64 -18.37 -25.86
C ALA A 433 -12.54 -19.60 -24.94
N ALA A 434 -12.62 -19.40 -23.63
CA ALA A 434 -12.61 -20.48 -22.63
C ALA A 434 -13.83 -21.40 -22.79
N ALA A 435 -15.02 -20.84 -23.02
CA ALA A 435 -16.24 -21.62 -23.28
C ALA A 435 -16.14 -22.42 -24.58
N ALA A 436 -15.59 -21.83 -25.65
CA ALA A 436 -15.36 -22.53 -26.91
C ALA A 436 -14.33 -23.67 -26.75
N ALA A 437 -13.25 -23.46 -26.00
CA ALA A 437 -12.26 -24.48 -25.69
C ALA A 437 -12.86 -25.63 -24.86
N ALA A 438 -13.67 -25.31 -23.84
CA ALA A 438 -14.38 -26.30 -23.04
C ALA A 438 -15.37 -27.12 -23.88
N ALA A 439 -16.12 -26.46 -24.78
CA ALA A 439 -17.04 -27.11 -25.70
C ALA A 439 -16.29 -28.01 -26.70
N ALA A 440 -15.14 -27.57 -27.23
CA ALA A 440 -14.30 -28.37 -28.09
C ALA A 440 -13.78 -29.63 -27.36
N LEU A 441 -13.32 -29.50 -26.11
CA LEU A 441 -12.94 -30.64 -25.27
C LEU A 441 -14.12 -31.61 -25.08
N ALA A 442 -15.31 -31.10 -24.77
CA ALA A 442 -16.50 -31.94 -24.61
C ALA A 442 -16.87 -32.70 -25.91
N ASN A 443 -16.65 -32.08 -27.07
CA ASN A 443 -16.96 -32.66 -28.37
C ASN A 443 -15.92 -33.69 -28.87
N THR A 444 -14.75 -33.79 -28.22
CA THR A 444 -13.78 -34.87 -28.48
C THR A 444 -14.17 -36.22 -27.87
N GLY A 445 -15.30 -36.31 -27.16
CA GLY A 445 -15.81 -37.56 -26.60
C GLY A 445 -15.02 -38.08 -25.39
N LEU A 446 -14.15 -37.27 -24.79
CA LEU A 446 -13.40 -37.64 -23.57
C LEU A 446 -14.24 -37.62 -22.28
N SER A 447 -15.56 -37.42 -22.38
CA SER A 447 -16.47 -37.26 -21.24
C SER A 447 -17.38 -38.45 -20.93
N SER A 448 -17.24 -39.62 -21.57
CA SER A 448 -18.16 -40.74 -21.28
C SER A 448 -17.63 -42.16 -21.46
N THR A 449 -16.45 -42.50 -20.95
CA THR A 449 -16.15 -43.91 -20.58
C THR A 449 -15.46 -43.98 -19.22
N GLY A 450 -16.16 -44.54 -18.23
CA GLY A 450 -15.75 -44.64 -16.82
C GLY A 450 -14.55 -45.54 -16.51
N TRP A 451 -13.59 -45.66 -17.43
CA TRP A 451 -12.36 -46.45 -17.25
C TRP A 451 -11.07 -45.64 -17.48
N ILE A 452 -11.13 -44.43 -18.06
CA ILE A 452 -9.93 -43.62 -18.35
C ILE A 452 -9.55 -42.68 -17.20
N ALA A 453 -10.42 -42.50 -16.20
CA ALA A 453 -10.07 -41.80 -14.97
C ALA A 453 -8.91 -42.49 -14.19
N GLY A 454 -8.68 -43.79 -14.42
CA GLY A 454 -7.53 -44.52 -13.86
C GLY A 454 -6.24 -44.44 -14.67
N ALA A 455 -6.30 -44.13 -15.97
CA ALA A 455 -5.12 -44.21 -16.85
C ALA A 455 -4.34 -42.88 -16.92
N VAL A 456 -5.00 -41.73 -16.77
CA VAL A 456 -4.30 -40.43 -16.65
C VAL A 456 -3.76 -40.22 -15.22
N ALA A 457 -4.40 -40.83 -14.22
CA ALA A 457 -3.88 -40.87 -12.85
C ALA A 457 -2.60 -41.73 -12.71
N LEU A 458 -2.32 -42.66 -13.63
CA LEU A 458 -1.12 -43.50 -13.57
C LEU A 458 0.08 -42.94 -14.36
N GLN A 459 -0.13 -42.05 -15.34
CA GLN A 459 0.96 -41.45 -16.10
C GLN A 459 1.64 -40.26 -15.38
N LEU A 460 1.00 -39.69 -14.36
CA LEU A 460 1.63 -38.73 -13.45
C LEU A 460 2.39 -39.39 -12.28
N ILE A 461 2.19 -40.69 -12.04
CA ILE A 461 2.99 -41.46 -11.07
C ILE A 461 4.29 -41.98 -11.72
N GLY A 462 4.30 -42.22 -13.03
CA GLY A 462 5.47 -42.68 -13.78
C GLY A 462 6.61 -41.66 -13.89
N VAL A 463 6.30 -40.36 -13.98
CA VAL A 463 7.33 -39.31 -14.03
C VAL A 463 7.96 -39.06 -12.65
N GLY A 464 7.19 -39.23 -11.57
CA GLY A 464 7.68 -39.14 -10.19
C GLY A 464 8.66 -40.26 -9.80
N ALA A 465 8.40 -41.50 -10.23
CA ALA A 465 9.28 -42.63 -9.91
C ALA A 465 10.63 -42.59 -10.65
N VAL A 466 10.67 -42.05 -11.88
CA VAL A 466 11.91 -41.89 -12.66
C VAL A 466 12.80 -40.79 -12.07
N LEU A 467 12.23 -39.69 -11.58
CA LEU A 467 13.01 -38.62 -10.93
C LEU A 467 13.56 -39.04 -9.54
N ILE A 468 12.85 -39.90 -8.80
CA ILE A 468 13.35 -40.45 -7.52
C ILE A 468 14.45 -41.50 -7.74
N TRP A 469 14.41 -42.26 -8.84
CA TRP A 469 15.47 -43.22 -9.18
C TRP A 469 16.78 -42.54 -9.61
N PHE A 470 16.70 -41.39 -10.31
CA PHE A 470 17.90 -40.61 -10.67
C PHE A 470 18.52 -39.83 -9.50
N ARG A 471 17.73 -39.46 -8.46
CA ARG A 471 18.25 -38.75 -7.28
C ARG A 471 18.95 -39.67 -6.26
N ARG A 472 18.80 -40.99 -6.35
CA ARG A 472 19.41 -41.97 -5.43
C ARG A 472 20.71 -42.62 -5.95
N ARG A 473 21.20 -42.23 -7.13
CA ARG A 473 22.44 -42.76 -7.75
C ARG A 473 23.58 -41.74 -7.90
N ARG A 474 23.42 -40.51 -7.41
CA ARG A 474 24.50 -39.52 -7.30
C ARG A 474 24.31 -38.71 -6.02
N GLY A 475 24.96 -39.15 -4.94
CA GLY A 475 24.96 -38.51 -3.62
C GLY A 475 24.51 -39.47 -2.55
#